data_AF-A0A4R4TGG7-F1
#
_entry.id   AF-A0A4R4TGG7-F1
#
_cell.length_a   1.000
_cell.length_b   1.000
_cell.length_c   1.000
_cell.angle_alpha   90.00
_cell.angle_beta   90.00
_cell.angle_gamma   90.00
#
_symmetry.space_group_name_H-M   'P 1'
#
loop_
_entity.id
_entity.type
_entity.pdbx_description
1 polymer ?
#
loop_
_entity_poly.entity_id
_entity_poly.type
_entity_poly.pdbx_seq_one_letter_code
_entity_poly.pdbx_strand_id
1 'polypeptide(L)'
;MTALLAIADQILGQPSREAASEHLRSLLSNIVDITNFRTFVGRTKRFCSPAFSAVIETNMQELHPTRERGANLLSRNRAGLGQPYGWREHHRQSGHLVIAPIGDCRFGHQHVPQYMTDAWSERHFAAPEGINPSHLRRTAAIRLVQMSSGGSVATAGELLGINSTTSASSTHTVRVWESEPTNAKTLATAIHAFRDELNTASDLIDYGRRRASLTAWEIPAPTWEEMISRLNMRHRNRSATPSSIWDDRKRRAASVIIWATITCGDHRLAPLLQGEARKANGAKTNMLTYDTQQIRYRIRTSHRGPTATLATILHSYAHELAAKIDRKETS
;
A
#
# COMPACT_ATOMS: atom_id res chain seq x y z
N MET A 1 3.58 17.62 -19.67
CA MET A 1 4.88 18.22 -20.07
C MET A 1 5.04 19.62 -19.49
N THR A 2 4.00 20.44 -19.55
CA THR A 2 3.95 21.82 -19.03
C THR A 2 4.28 21.94 -17.53
N ALA A 3 3.83 21.00 -16.69
CA ALA A 3 4.12 21.03 -15.25
C ALA A 3 5.60 20.80 -14.90
N LEU A 4 6.31 19.97 -15.68
CA LEU A 4 7.74 19.70 -15.46
C LEU A 4 8.62 20.88 -15.90
N LEU A 5 8.22 21.56 -16.96
CA LEU A 5 8.88 22.79 -17.43
C LEU A 5 8.65 23.95 -16.46
N ALA A 6 7.43 24.10 -15.91
CA ALA A 6 7.15 25.10 -14.89
C ALA A 6 7.96 24.90 -13.60
N ILE A 7 8.14 23.63 -13.17
CA ILE A 7 9.00 23.31 -12.01
C ILE A 7 10.47 23.59 -12.34
N ALA A 8 10.92 23.30 -13.56
CA ALA A 8 12.29 23.62 -13.98
C ALA A 8 12.54 25.13 -13.99
N ASP A 9 11.60 25.94 -14.51
CA ASP A 9 11.69 27.41 -14.50
C ASP A 9 11.66 27.96 -13.06
N GLN A 10 10.85 27.39 -12.16
CA GLN A 10 10.82 27.78 -10.75
C GLN A 10 12.12 27.49 -10.01
N ILE A 11 12.81 26.40 -10.35
CA ILE A 11 14.11 26.04 -9.77
C ILE A 11 15.22 26.92 -10.36
N LEU A 12 15.19 27.18 -11.66
CA LEU A 12 16.16 28.02 -12.36
C LEU A 12 16.02 29.52 -12.01
N GLY A 13 14.82 29.95 -11.62
CA GLY A 13 14.54 31.33 -11.18
C GLY A 13 14.90 31.64 -9.72
N GLN A 14 15.44 30.68 -8.95
CA GLN A 14 15.83 30.95 -7.56
C GLN A 14 17.13 31.78 -7.49
N PRO A 15 17.20 32.77 -6.58
CA PRO A 15 18.30 33.74 -6.54
C PRO A 15 19.62 33.15 -5.99
N SER A 16 19.57 31.97 -5.39
CA SER A 16 20.76 31.30 -4.85
C SER A 16 20.64 29.78 -4.92
N ARG A 17 21.79 29.12 -4.85
CA ARG A 17 21.90 27.66 -4.84
C ARG A 17 21.18 27.06 -3.62
N GLU A 18 21.23 27.74 -2.49
CA GLU A 18 20.60 27.34 -1.23
C GLU A 18 19.06 27.41 -1.34
N ALA A 19 18.52 28.46 -1.95
CA ALA A 19 17.08 28.61 -2.17
C ALA A 19 16.54 27.57 -3.18
N ALA A 20 17.29 27.30 -4.26
CA ALA A 20 16.99 26.22 -5.19
C ALA A 20 17.00 24.85 -4.49
N SER A 21 17.95 24.62 -3.59
CA SER A 21 18.09 23.38 -2.82
C SER A 21 16.91 23.16 -1.87
N GLU A 22 16.49 24.19 -1.13
CA GLU A 22 15.36 24.12 -0.20
C GLU A 22 14.03 23.87 -0.92
N HIS A 23 13.83 24.53 -2.06
CA HIS A 23 12.66 24.33 -2.90
C HIS A 23 12.61 22.90 -3.47
N LEU A 24 13.74 22.39 -3.94
CA LEU A 24 13.87 20.99 -4.35
C LEU A 24 13.56 20.04 -3.19
N ARG A 25 14.13 20.28 -2.01
CA ARG A 25 13.93 19.46 -0.80
C ARG A 25 12.44 19.33 -0.43
N SER A 26 11.68 20.42 -0.53
CA SER A 26 10.22 20.45 -0.36
C SER A 26 9.44 19.69 -1.45
N LEU A 27 9.88 19.77 -2.71
CA LEU A 27 9.26 18.98 -3.79
C LEU A 27 9.56 17.48 -3.64
N LEU A 28 10.76 17.12 -3.18
CA LEU A 28 11.19 15.74 -3.00
C LEU A 28 10.57 15.07 -1.79
N SER A 29 10.37 15.80 -0.69
CA SER A 29 9.65 15.28 0.50
C SER A 29 8.20 14.94 0.18
N ASN A 30 7.58 15.61 -0.80
CA ASN A 30 6.23 15.35 -1.27
C ASN A 30 6.12 14.15 -2.25
N ILE A 31 7.22 13.67 -2.82
CA ILE A 31 7.23 12.50 -3.72
C ILE A 31 7.51 11.23 -2.90
N VAL A 32 6.43 10.59 -2.47
CA VAL A 32 6.46 9.37 -1.65
C VAL A 32 7.05 8.18 -2.44
N ASP A 33 8.06 7.55 -1.82
CA ASP A 33 8.77 6.28 -2.12
C ASP A 33 10.19 6.45 -2.69
N ILE A 34 11.20 6.27 -1.81
CA ILE A 34 12.66 6.27 -2.09
C ILE A 34 13.00 5.39 -3.31
N THR A 35 12.27 4.30 -3.50
CA THR A 35 12.52 3.33 -4.58
C THR A 35 12.11 3.88 -5.94
N ASN A 36 10.96 4.58 -5.99
CA ASN A 36 10.47 5.22 -7.20
C ASN A 36 11.27 6.48 -7.52
N PHE A 37 11.69 7.23 -6.49
CA PHE A 37 12.46 8.45 -6.66
C PHE A 37 13.92 8.18 -7.10
N ARG A 38 14.61 7.17 -6.52
CA ARG A 38 15.94 6.74 -7.03
C ARG A 38 15.87 6.21 -8.46
N THR A 39 14.79 5.52 -8.81
CA THR A 39 14.57 5.04 -10.19
C THR A 39 14.29 6.21 -11.14
N PHE A 40 13.56 7.22 -10.68
CA PHE A 40 13.31 8.47 -11.41
C PHE A 40 14.61 9.23 -11.64
N VAL A 41 15.38 9.53 -10.59
CA VAL A 41 16.69 10.20 -10.68
C VAL A 41 17.66 9.42 -11.55
N GLY A 42 17.72 8.09 -11.40
CA GLY A 42 18.58 7.25 -12.25
C GLY A 42 18.22 7.31 -13.74
N ARG A 43 16.95 7.54 -14.09
CA ARG A 43 16.49 7.71 -15.47
C ARG A 43 16.66 9.15 -15.98
N THR A 44 16.49 10.15 -15.11
CA THR A 44 16.60 11.57 -15.48
C THR A 44 18.04 12.08 -15.47
N LYS A 45 18.97 11.43 -14.76
CA LYS A 45 20.42 11.77 -14.69
C LYS A 45 21.08 11.88 -16.07
N ARG A 46 20.57 11.16 -17.07
CA ARG A 46 21.05 11.23 -18.47
C ARG A 46 20.67 12.53 -19.18
N PHE A 47 19.73 13.29 -18.63
CA PHE A 47 19.19 14.53 -19.19
C PHE A 47 19.50 15.75 -18.30
N CYS A 48 20.20 15.54 -17.18
CA CYS A 48 20.59 16.59 -16.24
C CYS A 48 22.04 17.02 -16.48
N SER A 49 22.35 18.30 -16.25
CA SER A 49 23.74 18.75 -16.23
C SER A 49 24.50 18.09 -15.06
N PRO A 50 25.84 17.96 -15.15
CA PRO A 50 26.65 17.40 -14.07
C PRO A 50 26.48 18.14 -12.74
N ALA A 51 26.38 19.47 -12.79
CA ALA A 51 26.18 20.32 -11.61
C ALA A 51 24.82 20.08 -10.94
N PHE A 52 23.74 19.95 -11.73
CA PHE A 52 22.41 19.66 -11.21
C PHE A 52 22.31 18.25 -10.63
N SER A 53 22.97 17.28 -11.27
CA SER A 53 23.07 15.90 -10.77
C SER A 53 23.76 15.84 -9.42
N ALA A 54 24.85 16.61 -9.22
CA ALA A 54 25.57 16.68 -7.96
C ALA A 54 24.70 17.27 -6.83
N VAL A 55 23.93 18.33 -7.11
CA VAL A 55 23.01 18.92 -6.12
C VAL A 55 21.92 17.93 -5.70
N ILE A 56 21.35 17.18 -6.65
CA ILE A 56 20.37 16.12 -6.34
C ILE A 56 21.00 15.02 -5.47
N GLU A 57 22.23 14.59 -5.79
CA GLU A 57 22.93 13.54 -5.03
C GLU A 57 23.29 13.97 -3.60
N THR A 58 23.78 15.20 -3.40
CA THR A 58 24.08 15.74 -2.07
C THR A 58 22.80 15.86 -1.22
N ASN A 59 21.73 16.44 -1.77
CA ASN A 59 20.44 16.52 -1.06
C ASN A 59 19.87 15.13 -0.74
N MET A 60 20.08 14.14 -1.63
CA MET A 60 19.67 12.76 -1.41
C MET A 60 20.48 12.07 -0.31
N GLN A 61 21.77 12.37 -0.17
CA GLN A 61 22.61 11.86 0.91
C GLN A 61 22.23 12.48 2.27
N GLU A 62 21.89 13.76 2.29
CA GLU A 62 21.44 14.46 3.51
C GLU A 62 20.04 14.01 3.96
N LEU A 63 19.09 13.88 3.03
CA LEU A 63 17.73 13.42 3.34
C LEU A 63 17.70 11.92 3.66
N HIS A 64 18.58 11.13 3.04
CA HIS A 64 18.61 9.68 3.14
C HIS A 64 20.06 9.15 3.14
N PRO A 65 20.77 9.20 4.28
CA PRO A 65 22.15 8.73 4.36
C PRO A 65 22.26 7.29 3.88
N THR A 66 23.29 7.03 3.07
CA THR A 66 23.62 5.71 2.54
C THR A 66 23.67 4.70 3.69
N ARG A 67 22.78 3.71 3.65
CA ARG A 67 22.77 2.58 4.59
C ARG A 67 24.15 1.92 4.60
N GLU A 68 24.90 2.09 5.68
CA GLU A 68 25.93 1.14 6.05
C GLU A 68 25.28 -0.25 6.14
N ARG A 69 25.84 -1.21 5.40
CA ARG A 69 25.40 -2.59 5.47
C ARG A 69 25.71 -3.11 6.87
N GLY A 70 24.66 -3.33 7.66
CA GLY A 70 24.57 -4.35 8.69
C GLY A 70 25.81 -4.56 9.56
N ALA A 71 26.13 -3.60 10.42
CA ALA A 71 26.77 -3.85 11.72
C ALA A 71 26.61 -2.60 12.59
N ASN A 72 26.26 -2.76 13.87
CA ASN A 72 26.44 -1.77 14.95
C ASN A 72 25.46 -0.59 15.10
N LEU A 73 24.14 -0.80 15.06
CA LEU A 73 23.17 0.17 15.61
C LEU A 73 22.31 -0.35 16.78
N LEU A 74 22.56 -1.57 17.28
CA LEU A 74 21.88 -2.10 18.47
C LEU A 74 22.45 -1.58 19.80
N SER A 75 23.48 -0.72 19.80
CA SER A 75 24.17 -0.32 21.04
C SER A 75 23.93 1.11 21.53
N ARG A 76 23.24 2.01 20.79
CA ARG A 76 23.28 3.44 21.14
C ARG A 76 22.03 4.12 21.71
N ASN A 77 20.85 3.52 21.73
CA ASN A 77 19.65 4.16 22.30
C ASN A 77 18.98 3.34 23.41
N ARG A 78 19.72 3.06 24.49
CA ARG A 78 19.23 2.25 25.63
C ARG A 78 18.68 3.06 26.82
N ALA A 79 18.70 4.39 26.81
CA ALA A 79 18.49 5.16 28.04
C ALA A 79 17.41 6.26 28.03
N GLY A 80 16.61 6.45 26.97
CA GLY A 80 15.73 7.63 26.90
C GLY A 80 14.31 7.44 26.34
N LEU A 81 13.92 6.25 25.90
CA LEU A 81 12.57 6.04 25.36
C LEU A 81 11.62 5.69 26.50
N GLY A 82 10.86 6.69 26.95
CA GLY A 82 9.72 6.52 27.85
C GLY A 82 8.83 5.37 27.38
N GLN A 83 8.35 4.60 28.36
CA GLN A 83 7.41 3.50 28.18
C GLN A 83 6.23 3.94 27.28
N PRO A 84 5.98 3.27 26.14
CA PRO A 84 4.79 3.52 25.35
C PRO A 84 3.57 3.10 26.17
N TYR A 85 2.58 3.99 26.26
CA TYR A 85 1.30 3.80 26.94
C TYR A 85 0.73 2.37 26.78
N GLY A 86 0.47 1.71 27.91
CA GLY A 86 -0.62 0.74 28.06
C GLY A 86 -0.41 -0.73 27.64
N TRP A 87 0.71 -1.12 27.01
CA TRP A 87 0.93 -2.51 26.61
C TRP A 87 1.53 -3.33 27.77
N ARG A 88 0.70 -3.94 28.64
CA ARG A 88 1.19 -4.86 29.68
C ARG A 88 1.38 -6.30 29.16
N GLU A 89 2.39 -6.94 29.75
CA GLU A 89 2.91 -8.30 29.58
C GLU A 89 3.66 -8.60 28.27
N HIS A 90 4.97 -8.29 28.31
CA HIS A 90 5.95 -8.68 27.31
C HIS A 90 6.67 -9.96 27.74
N HIS A 91 6.41 -11.08 27.07
CA HIS A 91 7.28 -12.25 27.17
C HIS A 91 8.31 -12.22 26.04
N ARG A 92 9.60 -12.10 26.40
CA ARG A 92 10.71 -12.29 25.46
C ARG A 92 10.96 -13.79 25.30
N GLN A 93 10.50 -14.36 24.20
CA GLN A 93 11.12 -15.55 23.63
C GLN A 93 11.75 -15.16 22.29
N SER A 94 13.06 -15.36 22.17
CA SER A 94 13.81 -15.31 20.90
C SER A 94 13.89 -13.96 20.16
N GLY A 95 13.99 -12.83 20.88
CA GLY A 95 14.32 -11.52 20.27
C GLY A 95 13.16 -10.82 19.55
N HIS A 96 11.97 -11.42 19.53
CA HIS A 96 10.75 -10.82 19.01
C HIS A 96 9.82 -10.43 20.18
N LEU A 97 9.25 -9.22 20.12
CA LEU A 97 8.21 -8.79 21.05
C LEU A 97 6.95 -9.61 20.76
N VAL A 98 6.62 -10.54 21.66
CA VAL A 98 5.37 -11.29 21.67
C VAL A 98 4.36 -10.52 22.51
N ILE A 99 3.21 -10.22 21.92
CA ILE A 99 2.09 -9.55 22.59
C ILE A 99 1.07 -10.62 22.98
N ALA A 100 0.64 -10.63 24.25
CA ALA A 100 -0.50 -11.43 24.66
C ALA A 100 -1.80 -10.85 24.05
N PRO A 101 -2.80 -11.67 23.67
CA PRO A 101 -4.08 -11.14 23.23
C PRO A 101 -4.68 -10.21 24.29
N ILE A 102 -5.27 -9.09 23.86
CA ILE A 102 -5.85 -8.07 24.74
C ILE A 102 -7.37 -8.25 24.78
N GLY A 103 -7.84 -8.94 25.84
CA GLY A 103 -9.24 -9.12 26.19
C GLY A 103 -10.06 -9.95 25.19
N ASP A 104 -11.33 -10.19 25.51
CA ASP A 104 -12.26 -10.95 24.68
C ASP A 104 -12.57 -10.20 23.37
N CYS A 105 -11.90 -10.60 22.29
CA CYS A 105 -12.26 -10.16 20.94
C CYS A 105 -13.28 -11.13 20.34
N ARG A 106 -14.41 -10.62 19.85
CA ARG A 106 -15.43 -11.42 19.13
C ARG A 106 -15.00 -11.78 17.71
N PHE A 107 -13.83 -11.30 17.29
CA PHE A 107 -13.26 -11.53 15.98
C PHE A 107 -11.88 -12.20 16.08
N GLY A 108 -11.54 -13.02 15.09
CA GLY A 108 -10.18 -13.55 14.89
C GLY A 108 -9.47 -12.88 13.72
N HIS A 109 -8.23 -13.31 13.45
CA HIS A 109 -7.41 -12.80 12.35
C HIS A 109 -8.10 -12.86 10.97
N GLN A 110 -8.98 -13.82 10.74
CA GLN A 110 -9.73 -13.96 9.49
C GLN A 110 -10.71 -12.80 9.24
N HIS A 111 -11.15 -12.10 10.28
CA HIS A 111 -12.05 -10.94 10.15
C HIS A 111 -11.30 -9.60 10.07
N VAL A 112 -9.97 -9.64 10.18
CA VAL A 112 -9.12 -8.46 9.98
C VAL A 112 -8.74 -8.38 8.49
N PRO A 113 -9.03 -7.26 7.81
CA PRO A 113 -8.58 -7.08 6.44
C PRO A 113 -7.06 -6.95 6.39
N GLN A 114 -6.43 -7.31 5.26
CA GLN A 114 -4.97 -7.22 5.14
C GLN A 114 -4.47 -5.76 5.20
N TYR A 115 -5.33 -4.82 4.79
CA TYR A 115 -5.21 -3.38 4.95
C TYR A 115 -6.47 -2.82 5.57
N MET A 116 -6.34 -1.80 6.41
CA MET A 116 -7.50 -0.99 6.77
C MET A 116 -8.09 -0.33 5.52
N THR A 117 -9.41 -0.27 5.46
CA THR A 117 -10.15 0.28 4.32
C THR A 117 -9.85 1.77 4.14
N ASP A 118 -10.06 2.29 2.92
CA ASP A 118 -9.91 3.72 2.65
C ASP A 118 -10.81 4.55 3.57
N ALA A 119 -12.10 4.17 3.68
CA ALA A 119 -13.06 4.84 4.56
C ALA A 119 -12.63 4.85 6.03
N TRP A 120 -12.01 3.77 6.51
CA TRP A 120 -11.51 3.75 7.88
C TRP A 120 -10.29 4.67 8.02
N SER A 121 -9.37 4.62 7.05
CA SER A 121 -8.17 5.47 7.05
C SER A 121 -8.54 6.94 7.01
N GLU A 122 -9.58 7.33 6.27
CA GLU A 122 -10.08 8.70 6.22
C GLU A 122 -10.75 9.13 7.54
N ARG A 123 -11.51 8.23 8.18
CA ARG A 123 -12.18 8.50 9.46
C ARG A 123 -11.20 8.67 10.63
N HIS A 124 -10.15 7.85 10.68
CA HIS A 124 -9.30 7.71 11.88
C HIS A 124 -7.87 8.23 11.70
N PHE A 125 -7.41 8.41 10.46
CA PHE A 125 -6.15 9.09 10.14
C PHE A 125 -6.44 10.30 9.25
N ALA A 126 -6.69 11.46 9.87
CA ALA A 126 -6.75 12.72 9.14
C ALA A 126 -5.36 13.01 8.56
N ALA A 127 -5.16 12.69 7.27
CA ALA A 127 -3.96 12.95 6.47
C ALA A 127 -2.64 12.89 7.25
N PRO A 128 -2.20 11.69 7.69
CA PRO A 128 -1.06 11.57 8.58
C PRO A 128 0.21 12.12 7.90
N GLU A 129 0.75 13.20 8.46
CA GLU A 129 1.95 13.85 7.93
C GLU A 129 3.19 12.99 8.22
N GLY A 130 4.15 13.00 7.29
CA GLY A 130 5.44 12.34 7.45
C GLY A 130 5.42 10.80 7.33
N ILE A 131 4.30 10.17 6.96
CA ILE A 131 4.23 8.72 6.78
C ILE A 131 3.38 8.29 5.59
N ASN A 132 3.86 7.28 4.85
CA ASN A 132 3.06 6.65 3.81
C ASN A 132 1.85 5.92 4.45
N PRO A 133 0.60 6.24 4.06
CA PRO A 133 -0.61 5.61 4.61
C PRO A 133 -0.61 4.09 4.53
N SER A 134 0.09 3.52 3.55
CA SER A 134 0.19 2.06 3.39
C SER A 134 0.89 1.38 4.58
N HIS A 135 1.90 2.03 5.17
CA HIS A 135 2.58 1.50 6.35
C HIS A 135 1.69 1.55 7.59
N LEU A 136 0.93 2.63 7.76
CA LEU A 136 -0.04 2.76 8.86
C LEU A 136 -1.13 1.70 8.77
N ARG A 137 -1.80 1.61 7.62
CA ARG A 137 -2.89 0.65 7.41
C ARG A 137 -2.44 -0.79 7.61
N ARG A 138 -1.26 -1.14 7.11
CA ARG A 138 -0.70 -2.49 7.31
C ARG A 138 -0.32 -2.75 8.76
N THR A 139 0.32 -1.80 9.42
CA THR A 139 0.75 -1.95 10.82
C THR A 139 -0.44 -2.03 11.77
N ALA A 140 -1.47 -1.25 11.54
CA ALA A 140 -2.69 -1.29 12.34
C ALA A 140 -3.45 -2.61 12.16
N ALA A 141 -3.54 -3.15 10.94
CA ALA A 141 -4.08 -4.50 10.72
C ALA A 141 -3.26 -5.58 11.47
N ILE A 142 -1.93 -5.52 11.39
CA ILE A 142 -1.04 -6.42 12.14
C ILE A 142 -1.29 -6.31 13.65
N ARG A 143 -1.39 -5.09 14.19
CA ARG A 143 -1.64 -4.88 15.62
C ARG A 143 -3.00 -5.39 16.07
N LEU A 144 -4.05 -5.27 15.25
CA LEU A 144 -5.36 -5.86 15.55
C LEU A 144 -5.33 -7.38 15.61
N VAL A 145 -4.54 -8.02 14.74
CA VAL A 145 -4.29 -9.46 14.84
C VAL A 145 -3.53 -9.79 16.12
N GLN A 146 -2.52 -9.00 16.49
CA GLN A 146 -1.84 -9.20 17.78
C GLN A 146 -2.78 -9.00 18.97
N MET A 147 -3.74 -8.08 18.91
CA MET A 147 -4.73 -7.89 19.98
C MET A 147 -5.71 -9.06 20.08
N SER A 148 -6.15 -9.63 18.97
CA SER A 148 -7.14 -10.73 18.98
C SER A 148 -6.52 -12.12 19.14
N SER A 149 -5.34 -12.34 18.59
CA SER A 149 -4.70 -13.66 18.46
C SER A 149 -3.34 -13.75 19.17
N GLY A 150 -2.82 -12.63 19.66
CA GLY A 150 -1.49 -12.56 20.27
C GLY A 150 -0.36 -12.75 19.25
N GLY A 151 0.84 -12.98 19.75
CA GLY A 151 1.99 -13.38 18.94
C GLY A 151 2.89 -12.22 18.50
N SER A 152 3.86 -12.57 17.65
CA SER A 152 4.82 -11.62 17.09
C SER A 152 4.25 -10.87 15.89
N VAL A 153 4.88 -9.75 15.52
CA VAL A 153 4.58 -9.01 14.27
C VAL A 153 4.69 -9.91 13.03
N ALA A 154 5.66 -10.84 13.02
CA ALA A 154 5.85 -11.76 11.91
C ALA A 154 4.66 -12.73 11.81
N THR A 155 4.31 -13.39 12.92
CA THR A 155 3.18 -14.32 13.00
C THR A 155 1.86 -13.64 12.63
N ALA A 156 1.59 -12.44 13.18
CA ALA A 156 0.39 -11.69 12.85
C ALA A 156 0.35 -11.25 11.38
N GLY A 157 1.50 -10.88 10.81
CA GLY A 157 1.63 -10.60 9.38
C GLY A 157 1.34 -11.83 8.51
N GLU A 158 1.88 -12.99 8.87
CA GLU A 158 1.66 -14.25 8.15
C GLU A 158 0.18 -14.67 8.14
N LEU A 159 -0.52 -14.52 9.26
CA LEU A 159 -1.98 -14.73 9.35
C LEU A 159 -2.78 -13.81 8.40
N LEU A 160 -2.24 -12.64 8.08
CA LEU A 160 -2.81 -11.70 7.10
C LEU A 160 -2.33 -11.94 5.66
N GLY A 161 -1.47 -12.93 5.42
CA GLY A 161 -0.83 -13.16 4.12
C GLY A 161 0.22 -12.11 3.75
N ILE A 162 0.83 -11.46 4.75
CA ILE A 162 1.90 -10.47 4.58
C ILE A 162 3.22 -11.15 4.96
N ASN A 163 4.19 -11.15 4.04
CA ASN A 163 5.51 -11.71 4.33
C ASN A 163 6.25 -10.94 5.44
N SER A 164 7.08 -11.66 6.20
CA SER A 164 7.83 -11.15 7.36
C SER A 164 8.65 -9.90 7.06
N THR A 165 9.31 -9.81 5.89
CA THR A 165 10.08 -8.63 5.47
C THR A 165 9.20 -7.39 5.33
N THR A 166 8.02 -7.53 4.71
CA THR A 166 7.06 -6.44 4.51
C THR A 166 6.44 -5.99 5.83
N SER A 167 6.13 -6.95 6.70
CA SER A 167 5.66 -6.71 8.08
C SER A 167 6.71 -5.95 8.88
N ALA A 168 7.96 -6.42 8.90
CA ALA A 168 9.06 -5.79 9.62
C ALA A 168 9.35 -4.36 9.10
N SER A 169 9.41 -4.18 7.78
CA SER A 169 9.65 -2.85 7.20
C SER A 169 8.53 -1.86 7.55
N SER A 170 7.27 -2.28 7.48
CA SER A 170 6.14 -1.37 7.75
C SER A 170 6.05 -0.99 9.21
N THR A 171 6.16 -1.99 10.09
CA THR A 171 6.12 -1.77 11.55
C THR A 171 7.32 -0.96 12.02
N HIS A 172 8.50 -1.11 11.42
CA HIS A 172 9.65 -0.27 11.72
C HIS A 172 9.42 1.20 11.33
N THR A 173 8.93 1.46 10.11
CA THR A 173 8.61 2.83 9.67
C THR A 173 7.56 3.47 10.57
N VAL A 174 6.52 2.74 10.95
CA VAL A 174 5.49 3.24 11.88
C VAL A 174 6.09 3.49 13.26
N ARG A 175 6.95 2.61 13.77
CA ARG A 175 7.59 2.78 15.08
C ARG A 175 8.44 4.05 15.15
N VAL A 176 9.13 4.40 14.07
CA VAL A 176 9.87 5.68 13.98
C VAL A 176 8.89 6.85 13.99
N TRP A 177 7.81 6.77 13.23
CA TRP A 177 6.79 7.83 13.20
C TRP A 177 6.05 8.01 14.55
N GLU A 178 5.85 6.91 15.30
CA GLU A 178 5.29 6.91 16.65
C GLU A 178 6.24 7.39 17.75
N SER A 179 7.51 7.71 17.44
CA SER A 179 8.36 8.33 18.47
C SER A 179 7.81 9.68 18.93
N GLU A 180 7.02 10.32 18.08
CA GLU A 180 6.24 11.50 18.43
C GLU A 180 5.00 11.11 19.25
N PRO A 181 4.82 11.65 20.47
CA PRO A 181 3.73 11.26 21.36
C PRO A 181 2.32 11.47 20.78
N THR A 182 2.14 12.50 19.96
CA THR A 182 0.88 12.78 19.26
C THR A 182 0.54 11.67 18.27
N ASN A 183 1.52 11.23 17.47
CA ASN A 183 1.37 10.15 16.50
C ASN A 183 1.06 8.82 17.18
N ALA A 184 1.77 8.51 18.26
CA ALA A 184 1.50 7.32 19.07
C ALA A 184 0.05 7.30 19.60
N LYS A 185 -0.42 8.44 20.14
CA LYS A 185 -1.80 8.57 20.62
C LYS A 185 -2.82 8.41 19.50
N THR A 186 -2.59 9.02 18.34
CA THR A 186 -3.46 8.91 17.16
C THR A 186 -3.59 7.46 16.72
N LEU A 187 -2.47 6.75 16.56
CA LEU A 187 -2.48 5.35 16.14
C LEU A 187 -3.12 4.41 17.16
N ALA A 188 -2.84 4.58 18.45
CA ALA A 188 -3.48 3.81 19.51
C ALA A 188 -5.00 4.02 19.51
N THR A 189 -5.45 5.29 19.49
CA THR A 189 -6.88 5.65 19.46
C THR A 189 -7.58 5.01 18.28
N ALA A 190 -6.96 5.09 17.10
CA ALA A 190 -7.50 4.52 15.89
C ALA A 190 -7.62 2.99 15.99
N ILE A 191 -6.55 2.29 16.38
CA ILE A 191 -6.58 0.83 16.56
C ILE A 191 -7.67 0.39 17.54
N HIS A 192 -7.81 1.08 18.67
CA HIS A 192 -8.88 0.79 19.63
C HIS A 192 -10.27 1.00 19.05
N ALA A 193 -10.50 2.11 18.34
CA ALA A 193 -11.77 2.35 17.68
C ALA A 193 -12.11 1.25 16.66
N PHE A 194 -11.13 0.75 15.90
CA PHE A 194 -11.39 -0.34 14.96
C PHE A 194 -11.68 -1.67 15.67
N ARG A 195 -10.96 -1.98 16.75
CA ARG A 195 -11.25 -3.14 17.58
C ARG A 195 -12.70 -3.11 18.07
N ASP A 196 -13.16 -1.94 18.53
CA ASP A 196 -14.52 -1.78 19.06
C ASP A 196 -15.58 -1.88 17.94
N GLU A 197 -15.30 -1.32 16.76
CA GLU A 197 -16.14 -1.51 15.56
C GLU A 197 -16.27 -3.01 15.20
N LEU A 198 -15.17 -3.77 15.20
CA LEU A 198 -15.21 -5.21 14.92
C LEU A 198 -15.90 -6.02 16.04
N ASN A 199 -15.73 -5.64 17.31
CA ASN A 199 -16.38 -6.33 18.42
C ASN A 199 -17.90 -6.11 18.45
N THR A 200 -18.36 -4.96 17.97
CA THR A 200 -19.78 -4.59 17.96
C THR A 200 -20.50 -4.97 16.66
N ALA A 201 -19.76 -5.27 15.60
CA ALA A 201 -20.33 -5.70 14.33
C ALA A 201 -21.24 -6.93 14.50
N SER A 202 -22.45 -6.85 13.94
CA SER A 202 -23.41 -7.95 13.91
C SER A 202 -23.05 -9.01 12.86
N ASP A 203 -22.36 -8.60 11.80
CA ASP A 203 -21.90 -9.47 10.72
C ASP A 203 -20.41 -9.20 10.44
N LEU A 204 -19.58 -10.22 10.72
CA LEU A 204 -18.14 -10.15 10.52
C LEU A 204 -17.76 -10.71 9.16
N ILE A 205 -17.18 -9.86 8.32
CA ILE A 205 -16.64 -10.28 7.02
C ILE A 205 -15.44 -11.21 7.25
N ASP A 206 -15.50 -12.41 6.67
CA ASP A 206 -14.40 -13.37 6.66
C ASP A 206 -13.43 -13.05 5.50
N TYR A 207 -12.55 -12.08 5.71
CA TYR A 207 -11.50 -11.72 4.74
C TYR A 207 -10.52 -12.87 4.50
N GLY A 208 -10.33 -13.76 5.48
CA GLY A 208 -9.55 -15.00 5.33
C GLY A 208 -10.12 -15.89 4.22
N ARG A 209 -11.42 -16.16 4.26
CA ARG A 209 -12.16 -16.89 3.21
C ARG A 209 -12.09 -16.20 1.87
N ARG A 210 -12.26 -14.87 1.83
CA ARG A 210 -12.12 -14.10 0.59
C ARG A 210 -10.73 -14.24 -0.02
N ARG A 211 -9.66 -14.16 0.79
CA ARG A 211 -8.28 -14.40 0.33
C ARG A 211 -8.08 -15.82 -0.18
N ALA A 212 -8.56 -16.82 0.57
CA ALA A 212 -8.43 -18.23 0.21
C ALA A 212 -9.13 -18.55 -1.12
N SER A 213 -10.38 -18.09 -1.29
CA SER A 213 -11.20 -18.31 -2.49
C SER A 213 -10.58 -17.67 -3.74
N LEU A 214 -9.83 -16.58 -3.57
CA LEU A 214 -9.20 -15.85 -4.67
C LEU A 214 -7.72 -16.19 -4.88
N THR A 215 -7.21 -17.28 -4.30
CA THR A 215 -5.78 -17.64 -4.36
C THR A 215 -5.30 -17.92 -5.80
N ALA A 216 -6.10 -18.62 -6.60
CA ALA A 216 -5.81 -18.94 -8.00
C ALA A 216 -6.76 -18.23 -8.97
N TRP A 217 -7.54 -17.27 -8.48
CA TRP A 217 -8.60 -16.64 -9.24
C TRP A 217 -8.07 -15.51 -10.14
N GLU A 218 -8.62 -15.46 -11.34
CA GLU A 218 -8.56 -14.34 -12.27
C GLU A 218 -9.93 -14.15 -12.92
N ILE A 219 -10.23 -12.95 -13.42
CA ILE A 219 -11.49 -12.69 -14.14
C ILE A 219 -11.57 -13.67 -15.32
N PRO A 220 -12.59 -14.53 -15.44
CA PRO A 220 -12.71 -15.42 -16.60
C PRO A 220 -12.71 -14.65 -17.92
N ALA A 221 -12.09 -15.19 -18.98
CA ALA A 221 -12.01 -14.50 -20.27
C ALA A 221 -13.39 -14.07 -20.83
N PRO A 222 -14.44 -14.93 -20.80
CA PRO A 222 -15.78 -14.51 -21.26
C PRO A 222 -16.36 -13.36 -20.44
N THR A 223 -16.13 -13.37 -19.12
CA THR A 223 -16.57 -12.30 -18.22
C THR A 223 -15.86 -10.98 -18.54
N TRP A 224 -14.56 -11.04 -18.86
CA TRP A 224 -13.82 -9.86 -19.27
C TRP A 224 -14.33 -9.29 -20.60
N GLU A 225 -14.57 -10.14 -21.59
CA GLU A 225 -15.14 -9.75 -22.88
C GLU A 225 -16.52 -9.08 -22.74
N GLU A 226 -17.35 -9.58 -21.84
CA GLU A 226 -18.64 -8.96 -21.50
C GLU A 226 -18.45 -7.58 -20.87
N MET A 227 -17.54 -7.43 -19.89
CA MET A 227 -17.22 -6.15 -19.27
C MET A 227 -16.74 -5.12 -20.30
N ILE A 228 -15.86 -5.52 -21.22
CA ILE A 228 -15.35 -4.65 -22.27
C ILE A 228 -16.42 -4.33 -23.31
N SER A 229 -17.30 -5.27 -23.64
CA SER A 229 -18.46 -5.02 -24.51
C SER A 229 -19.39 -3.97 -23.89
N ARG A 230 -19.72 -4.09 -22.59
CA ARG A 230 -20.50 -3.10 -21.84
C ARG A 230 -19.82 -1.73 -21.79
N LEU A 231 -18.50 -1.70 -21.62
CA LEU A 231 -17.70 -0.47 -21.68
C LEU A 231 -17.82 0.18 -23.06
N ASN A 232 -17.61 -0.57 -24.13
CA ASN A 232 -17.65 -0.06 -25.50
C ASN A 232 -19.06 0.44 -25.88
N MET A 233 -20.12 -0.24 -25.45
CA MET A 233 -21.50 0.22 -25.65
C MET A 233 -21.75 1.60 -25.04
N ARG A 234 -21.22 1.86 -23.85
CA ARG A 234 -21.36 3.16 -23.15
C ARG A 234 -20.54 4.29 -23.79
N HIS A 235 -19.56 3.97 -24.66
CA HIS A 235 -18.67 4.93 -25.29
C HIS A 235 -18.71 4.86 -26.83
N ARG A 236 -19.79 4.34 -27.44
CA ARG A 236 -19.97 4.15 -28.91
C ARG A 236 -19.60 5.37 -29.77
N ASN A 237 -19.71 6.59 -29.25
CA ASN A 237 -19.47 7.83 -29.99
C ASN A 237 -18.04 8.37 -29.85
N ARG A 238 -17.16 7.71 -29.09
CA ARG A 238 -15.72 8.01 -29.05
C ARG A 238 -15.03 6.98 -29.91
N SER A 239 -14.24 7.44 -30.89
CA SER A 239 -13.47 6.61 -31.82
C SER A 239 -13.07 5.30 -31.16
N ALA A 240 -13.59 4.19 -31.70
CA ALA A 240 -13.53 2.85 -31.10
C ALA A 240 -12.18 2.67 -30.42
N THR A 241 -12.19 2.62 -29.09
CA THR A 241 -10.95 2.38 -28.35
C THR A 241 -10.48 1.01 -28.82
N PRO A 242 -9.29 0.88 -29.47
CA PRO A 242 -8.90 -0.38 -30.08
C PRO A 242 -9.02 -1.51 -29.05
N SER A 243 -9.62 -2.66 -29.43
CA SER A 243 -9.75 -3.80 -28.50
C SER A 243 -8.39 -4.25 -27.94
N SER A 244 -7.30 -3.94 -28.66
CA SER A 244 -5.91 -4.14 -28.24
C SER A 244 -5.49 -3.38 -26.98
N ILE A 245 -6.23 -2.34 -26.57
CA ILE A 245 -5.95 -1.61 -25.31
C ILE A 245 -6.43 -2.42 -24.09
N TRP A 246 -7.44 -3.29 -24.26
CA TRP A 246 -8.07 -4.09 -23.20
C TRP A 246 -7.80 -5.59 -23.39
N ASP A 247 -6.57 -5.92 -23.74
CA ASP A 247 -6.07 -7.28 -23.92
C ASP A 247 -6.07 -8.12 -22.62
N ASP A 248 -5.68 -9.39 -22.74
CA ASP A 248 -5.53 -10.32 -21.61
C ASP A 248 -4.64 -9.76 -20.49
N ARG A 249 -3.63 -8.97 -20.85
CA ARG A 249 -2.75 -8.33 -19.87
C ARG A 249 -3.52 -7.34 -18.99
N LYS A 250 -4.47 -6.58 -19.56
CA LYS A 250 -5.38 -5.74 -18.77
C LYS A 250 -6.39 -6.54 -17.96
N ARG A 251 -6.89 -7.68 -18.46
CA ARG A 251 -7.73 -8.61 -17.67
C ARG A 251 -7.01 -9.07 -16.40
N ARG A 252 -5.75 -9.49 -16.53
CA ARG A 252 -4.92 -9.92 -15.41
C ARG A 252 -4.65 -8.77 -14.42
N ALA A 253 -4.34 -7.58 -14.93
CA ALA A 253 -4.16 -6.40 -14.08
C ALA A 253 -5.47 -6.00 -13.36
N ALA A 254 -6.62 -6.09 -14.02
CA ALA A 254 -7.93 -5.84 -13.41
C ALA A 254 -8.28 -6.90 -12.35
N SER A 255 -7.88 -8.16 -12.57
CA SER A 255 -8.04 -9.25 -11.58
C SER A 255 -7.32 -8.92 -10.27
N VAL A 256 -6.12 -8.34 -10.35
CA VAL A 256 -5.36 -7.85 -9.17
C VAL A 256 -6.10 -6.74 -8.43
N ILE A 257 -6.73 -5.81 -9.17
CA ILE A 257 -7.53 -4.72 -8.58
C ILE A 257 -8.78 -5.26 -7.89
N ILE A 258 -9.49 -6.20 -8.52
CA ILE A 258 -10.65 -6.87 -7.91
C ILE A 258 -10.24 -7.63 -6.66
N TRP A 259 -9.15 -8.41 -6.71
CA TRP A 259 -8.62 -9.11 -5.54
C TRP A 259 -8.37 -8.14 -4.38
N ALA A 260 -7.70 -7.01 -4.64
CA ALA A 260 -7.39 -6.01 -3.62
C ALA A 260 -8.66 -5.36 -3.05
N THR A 261 -9.67 -5.17 -3.89
CA THR A 261 -10.96 -4.60 -3.49
C THR A 261 -11.72 -5.55 -2.58
N ILE A 262 -11.87 -6.83 -2.98
CA ILE A 262 -12.63 -7.84 -2.25
C ILE A 262 -11.98 -8.17 -0.90
N THR A 263 -10.65 -8.29 -0.88
CA THR A 263 -9.90 -8.71 0.32
C THR A 263 -9.48 -7.54 1.21
N CYS A 264 -9.76 -6.29 0.78
CA CYS A 264 -9.19 -5.08 1.35
C CYS A 264 -7.68 -5.25 1.58
N GLY A 265 -6.95 -5.68 0.54
CA GLY A 265 -5.53 -6.03 0.61
C GLY A 265 -4.62 -5.13 -0.21
N ASP A 266 -3.30 -5.29 -0.03
CA ASP A 266 -2.33 -4.63 -0.90
C ASP A 266 -2.39 -5.29 -2.27
N HIS A 267 -2.64 -4.53 -3.34
CA HIS A 267 -2.58 -5.11 -4.68
C HIS A 267 -1.23 -5.78 -4.95
N ARG A 268 -0.12 -5.31 -4.34
CA ARG A 268 1.21 -5.93 -4.48
C ARG A 268 1.30 -7.33 -3.88
N LEU A 269 0.43 -7.68 -2.93
CA LEU A 269 0.37 -8.98 -2.29
C LEU A 269 -0.63 -9.93 -2.98
N ALA A 270 -1.30 -9.47 -4.04
CA ALA A 270 -2.20 -10.32 -4.82
C ALA A 270 -1.46 -11.58 -5.33
N PRO A 271 -2.04 -12.78 -5.16
CA PRO A 271 -1.43 -14.04 -5.59
C PRO A 271 -0.97 -14.04 -7.04
N LEU A 272 -1.73 -13.42 -7.95
CA LEU A 272 -1.37 -13.32 -9.37
C LEU A 272 -0.06 -12.55 -9.58
N LEU A 273 0.15 -11.42 -8.89
CA LEU A 273 1.39 -10.67 -8.96
C LEU A 273 2.56 -11.40 -8.30
N GLN A 274 2.32 -12.04 -7.17
CA GLN A 274 3.34 -12.83 -6.46
C GLN A 274 3.78 -14.03 -7.30
N GLY A 275 2.84 -14.72 -7.97
CA GLY A 275 3.12 -15.81 -8.89
C GLY A 275 3.99 -15.38 -10.08
N GLU A 276 3.64 -14.25 -10.71
CA GLU A 276 4.44 -13.71 -11.82
C GLU A 276 5.83 -13.24 -11.37
N ALA A 277 5.95 -12.60 -10.20
CA ALA A 277 7.25 -12.19 -9.65
C ALA A 277 8.16 -13.40 -9.37
N ARG A 278 7.59 -14.50 -8.88
CA ARG A 278 8.32 -15.77 -8.67
C ARG A 278 8.79 -16.37 -9.99
N LYS A 279 7.93 -16.43 -11.01
CA LYS A 279 8.29 -16.93 -12.35
C LYS A 279 9.37 -16.09 -13.02
N ALA A 280 9.35 -14.77 -12.81
CA ALA A 280 10.28 -13.84 -13.42
C ALA A 280 11.72 -13.89 -12.85
N ASN A 281 11.99 -14.68 -11.80
CA ASN A 281 13.32 -14.85 -11.20
C ASN A 281 14.10 -13.54 -10.98
N GLY A 282 13.41 -12.47 -10.56
CA GLY A 282 14.05 -11.16 -10.30
C GLY A 282 14.30 -10.29 -11.54
N ALA A 283 13.76 -10.64 -12.72
CA ALA A 283 13.76 -9.76 -13.88
C ALA A 283 13.04 -8.44 -13.55
N LYS A 284 13.71 -7.32 -13.82
CA LYS A 284 13.35 -5.97 -13.34
C LYS A 284 12.02 -5.41 -13.87
N THR A 285 11.40 -6.04 -14.88
CA THR A 285 10.19 -5.53 -15.52
C THR A 285 9.07 -6.56 -15.51
N ASN A 286 8.34 -6.64 -14.40
CA ASN A 286 7.06 -7.33 -14.39
C ASN A 286 6.01 -6.40 -15.01
N MET A 287 5.66 -6.64 -16.28
CA MET A 287 4.67 -5.86 -17.02
C MET A 287 3.30 -5.84 -16.32
N LEU A 288 2.92 -6.93 -15.66
CA LEU A 288 1.67 -6.99 -14.89
C LEU A 288 1.69 -5.99 -13.73
N THR A 289 2.82 -5.81 -13.05
CA THR A 289 2.98 -4.78 -12.01
C THR A 289 2.78 -3.39 -12.59
N TYR A 290 3.40 -3.11 -13.75
CA TYR A 290 3.26 -1.83 -14.42
C TYR A 290 1.80 -1.55 -14.82
N ASP A 291 1.12 -2.51 -15.43
CA ASP A 291 -0.27 -2.37 -15.83
C ASP A 291 -1.21 -2.21 -14.64
N THR A 292 -0.97 -2.94 -13.56
CA THR A 292 -1.73 -2.80 -12.31
C THR A 292 -1.59 -1.38 -11.76
N GLN A 293 -0.37 -0.84 -11.73
CA GLN A 293 -0.14 0.54 -11.29
C GLN A 293 -0.80 1.56 -12.22
N GLN A 294 -0.74 1.35 -13.54
CA GLN A 294 -1.43 2.22 -14.49
C GLN A 294 -2.95 2.19 -14.30
N ILE A 295 -3.56 1.02 -14.22
CA ILE A 295 -5.01 0.90 -14.02
C ILE A 295 -5.40 1.56 -12.69
N ARG A 296 -4.68 1.26 -11.60
CA ARG A 296 -4.94 1.87 -10.28
C ARG A 296 -4.84 3.39 -10.31
N TYR A 297 -3.78 3.92 -10.91
CA TYR A 297 -3.58 5.36 -11.07
C TYR A 297 -4.74 5.99 -11.85
N ARG A 298 -5.12 5.37 -12.98
CA ARG A 298 -6.19 5.88 -13.83
C ARG A 298 -7.54 5.82 -13.11
N ILE A 299 -7.87 4.74 -12.41
CA ILE A 299 -9.10 4.62 -11.61
C ILE A 299 -9.17 5.75 -10.57
N ARG A 300 -8.07 6.05 -9.88
CA ARG A 300 -8.02 7.10 -8.85
C ARG A 300 -8.12 8.52 -9.40
N THR A 301 -7.61 8.77 -10.60
CA THR A 301 -7.49 10.13 -11.16
C THR A 301 -8.56 10.45 -12.20
N SER A 302 -9.17 9.44 -12.81
CA SER A 302 -10.15 9.61 -13.87
C SER A 302 -11.55 9.68 -13.28
N HIS A 303 -12.15 10.86 -13.34
CA HIS A 303 -13.52 11.09 -12.86
C HIS A 303 -14.56 10.96 -14.00
N ARG A 304 -14.12 10.84 -15.26
CA ARG A 304 -14.98 10.74 -16.45
C ARG A 304 -14.35 9.83 -17.52
N GLY A 305 -15.18 9.35 -18.45
CA GLY A 305 -14.73 8.59 -19.63
C GLY A 305 -14.58 7.08 -19.41
N PRO A 306 -13.91 6.39 -20.36
CA PRO A 306 -13.82 4.92 -20.37
C PRO A 306 -13.22 4.33 -19.09
N THR A 307 -12.15 4.93 -18.56
CA THR A 307 -11.53 4.44 -17.31
C THR A 307 -12.48 4.54 -16.11
N ALA A 308 -13.18 5.66 -15.92
CA ALA A 308 -14.13 5.81 -14.82
C ALA A 308 -15.30 4.82 -14.94
N THR A 309 -15.73 4.55 -16.19
CA THR A 309 -16.74 3.54 -16.48
C THR A 309 -16.25 2.14 -16.15
N LEU A 310 -15.01 1.81 -16.54
CA LEU A 310 -14.37 0.54 -16.19
C LEU A 310 -14.23 0.39 -14.68
N ALA A 311 -13.82 1.44 -13.95
CA ALA A 311 -13.77 1.44 -12.50
C ALA A 311 -15.11 1.04 -11.87
N THR A 312 -16.21 1.62 -12.38
CA THR A 312 -17.57 1.32 -11.92
C THR A 312 -17.95 -0.14 -12.21
N ILE A 313 -17.62 -0.65 -13.40
CA ILE A 313 -17.87 -2.04 -13.80
C ILE A 313 -17.09 -3.00 -12.89
N LEU A 314 -15.79 -2.77 -12.69
CA LEU A 314 -14.94 -3.59 -11.83
C LEU A 314 -15.39 -3.56 -10.38
N HIS A 315 -15.81 -2.39 -9.87
CA HIS A 315 -16.31 -2.24 -8.51
C HIS A 315 -17.63 -3.00 -8.30
N SER A 316 -18.57 -2.88 -9.24
CA SER A 316 -19.84 -3.61 -9.18
C SER A 316 -19.61 -5.13 -9.18
N TYR A 317 -18.76 -5.60 -10.09
CA TYR A 317 -18.40 -7.01 -10.17
C TYR A 317 -17.68 -7.50 -8.91
N ALA A 318 -16.77 -6.71 -8.34
CA ALA A 318 -16.10 -7.04 -7.09
C ALA A 318 -17.09 -7.21 -5.93
N HIS A 319 -18.10 -6.34 -5.84
CA HIS A 319 -19.16 -6.46 -4.84
C HIS A 319 -20.00 -7.73 -5.02
N GLU A 320 -20.41 -8.03 -6.24
CA GLU A 320 -21.17 -9.25 -6.54
C GLU A 320 -20.36 -10.52 -6.21
N LEU A 321 -19.09 -10.56 -6.61
CA LEU A 321 -18.19 -11.68 -6.35
C LEU A 321 -17.91 -11.84 -4.85
N ALA A 322 -17.69 -10.74 -4.12
CA ALA A 322 -17.53 -10.77 -2.67
C ALA A 322 -18.77 -11.39 -1.99
N ALA A 323 -19.97 -10.96 -2.39
CA ALA A 323 -21.21 -11.47 -1.84
C ALA A 323 -21.42 -12.97 -2.14
N LYS A 324 -21.03 -13.45 -3.33
CA LYS A 324 -21.03 -14.88 -3.67
C LYS A 324 -20.09 -15.67 -2.77
N ILE A 325 -18.85 -15.20 -2.58
CA ILE A 325 -17.86 -15.83 -1.70
C ILE A 325 -18.36 -15.89 -0.26
N ASP A 326 -18.97 -14.81 0.23
CA ASP A 326 -19.50 -14.74 1.60
C ASP A 326 -20.66 -15.74 1.80
N ARG A 327 -21.54 -15.88 0.80
CA ARG A 327 -22.62 -16.87 0.76
C ARG A 327 -22.17 -18.32 0.49
N LYS A 328 -20.88 -18.54 0.20
CA LYS A 328 -20.29 -19.84 -0.21
C LYS A 328 -20.85 -20.37 -1.55
N GLU A 329 -21.33 -19.48 -2.41
CA GLU A 329 -21.64 -19.83 -3.80
C GLU A 329 -20.32 -19.93 -4.57
N THR A 330 -20.11 -21.02 -5.31
CA THR A 330 -18.92 -21.20 -6.15
C THR A 330 -18.81 -20.06 -7.16
N SER A 331 -17.63 -19.43 -7.18
CA SER A 331 -17.24 -18.32 -8.06
C SER A 331 -16.88 -18.79 -9.46
#